data_AF-A0A0C9TR41-F1
#
_entry.id   AF-A0A0C9TR41-F1
#
_cell.length_a   1.000
_cell.length_b   1.000
_cell.length_c   1.000
_cell.angle_alpha   90.00
_cell.angle_beta   90.00
_cell.angle_gamma   90.00
#
_symmetry.space_group_name_H-M   'P 1'
#
loop_
_entity.id
_entity.type
_entity.pdbx_description
1 polymer ?
#
loop_
_entity_poly.entity_id
_entity_poly.type
_entity_poly.pdbx_seq_one_letter_code
_entity_poly.pdbx_strand_id
1 'polypeptide(L)'
;IWWLIEPRQSTEVIKYSGTMSHPTYRPDLLGRTMETFAHFIYLESNKHVVMADLQGIPSLLGNGDDGIILFDPMTHTVESNSGVSDHGNAGINKFTADHHCRTLC
;
A
#
# COMPACT_ATOMS: atom_id res chain seq x y z
N ILE A 1 -6.27 15.15 -23.95
CA ILE A 1 -6.86 14.36 -22.86
C ILE A 1 -6.33 12.94 -23.03
N TRP A 2 -5.81 12.33 -21.97
CA TRP A 2 -5.23 11.00 -21.99
C TRP A 2 -5.89 10.16 -20.90
N TRP A 3 -6.05 8.86 -21.14
CA TRP A 3 -6.68 7.91 -20.21
C TRP A 3 -5.71 6.76 -19.91
N LEU A 4 -5.69 6.30 -18.66
CA LEU A 4 -5.01 5.07 -18.26
C LEU A 4 -6.02 3.91 -18.32
N ILE A 5 -5.61 2.76 -18.86
CA ILE A 5 -6.47 1.57 -19.01
C ILE A 5 -5.71 0.37 -18.43
N GLU A 6 -6.38 -0.40 -17.59
CA GLU A 6 -5.88 -1.66 -17.03
C GLU A 6 -6.87 -2.82 -17.29
N PRO A 7 -6.43 -4.09 -17.21
CA PRO A 7 -7.33 -5.23 -17.32
C PRO A 7 -8.44 -5.20 -16.28
N ARG A 8 -9.68 -5.48 -16.70
CA ARG A 8 -10.81 -5.56 -15.78
C ARG A 8 -10.64 -6.75 -14.83
N GLN A 9 -10.57 -6.46 -13.53
CA GLN A 9 -10.50 -7.44 -12.45
C GLN A 9 -11.89 -7.77 -11.86
N SER A 10 -11.94 -8.74 -10.95
CA SER A 10 -13.15 -9.11 -10.20
C SER A 10 -13.63 -7.95 -9.30
N THR A 11 -14.88 -8.02 -8.82
CA THR A 11 -15.53 -6.90 -8.09
C THR A 11 -15.20 -6.83 -6.59
N GLU A 12 -14.59 -7.86 -6.00
CA GLU A 12 -14.32 -7.87 -4.56
C GLU A 12 -12.95 -7.27 -4.25
N VAL A 13 -12.97 -6.04 -3.77
CA VAL A 13 -11.77 -5.28 -3.37
C VAL A 13 -11.54 -5.42 -1.87
N ILE A 14 -10.32 -5.80 -1.49
CA ILE A 14 -9.86 -5.78 -0.10
C ILE A 14 -9.01 -4.53 0.09
N LYS A 15 -9.45 -3.65 0.99
CA LYS A 15 -8.68 -2.47 1.41
C LYS A 15 -7.85 -2.81 2.65
N TYR A 16 -6.54 -2.53 2.58
CA TYR A 16 -5.61 -2.78 3.69
C TYR A 16 -5.31 -1.48 4.44
N SER A 17 -4.93 -0.41 3.75
CA SER A 17 -4.71 0.91 4.34
C SER A 17 -5.43 2.00 3.55
N GLY A 18 -5.57 3.19 4.14
CA GLY A 18 -6.02 4.40 3.46
C GLY A 18 -4.85 5.30 3.10
N THR A 19 -5.11 6.38 2.36
CA THR A 19 -4.09 7.37 2.00
C THR A 19 -3.44 8.04 3.23
N MET A 20 -4.23 8.52 4.18
CA MET A 20 -3.75 9.17 5.42
C MET A 20 -4.09 8.38 6.69
N SER A 21 -4.32 7.07 6.53
CA SER A 21 -4.67 6.13 7.60
C SER A 21 -3.94 4.82 7.34
N HIS A 22 -2.74 4.69 7.91
CA HIS A 22 -1.84 3.57 7.64
C HIS A 22 -2.12 2.26 8.39
N PRO A 23 -2.79 2.23 9.57
CA PRO A 23 -3.08 0.97 10.24
C PRO A 23 -3.95 0.09 9.35
N THR A 24 -3.66 -1.20 9.34
CA THR A 24 -4.46 -2.15 8.57
C THR A 24 -5.89 -2.22 9.10
N TYR A 25 -6.88 -2.21 8.21
CA TYR A 25 -8.27 -2.48 8.56
C TYR A 25 -8.51 -3.95 8.94
N ARG A 26 -7.52 -4.83 8.72
CA ARG A 26 -7.62 -6.27 8.93
C ARG A 26 -6.59 -6.76 9.96
N PRO A 27 -7.02 -7.40 11.06
CA PRO A 27 -6.11 -7.87 12.09
C PRO A 27 -5.44 -9.23 11.76
N ASP A 28 -5.82 -9.86 10.65
CA ASP A 28 -5.35 -11.18 10.23
C ASP A 28 -3.90 -11.14 9.67
N LEU A 29 -3.36 -12.33 9.38
CA LEU A 29 -1.99 -12.46 8.89
C LEU A 29 -1.78 -11.68 7.57
N LEU A 30 -2.77 -11.71 6.68
CA LEU A 30 -2.71 -10.99 5.40
C LEU A 30 -2.62 -9.47 5.61
N GLY A 31 -3.47 -8.91 6.47
CA GLY A 31 -3.42 -7.48 6.82
C GLY A 31 -2.08 -7.08 7.45
N ARG A 32 -1.51 -7.94 8.30
CA ARG A 32 -0.17 -7.72 8.90
C ARG A 32 0.95 -7.82 7.88
N THR A 33 0.85 -8.72 6.90
CA THR A 33 1.82 -8.81 5.80
C THR A 33 1.81 -7.53 4.97
N MET A 34 0.63 -6.95 4.70
CA MET A 34 0.52 -5.68 3.96
C MET A 34 1.07 -4.49 4.74
N GLU A 35 0.80 -4.41 6.05
CA GLU A 35 1.42 -3.40 6.95
C GLU A 35 2.95 -3.54 6.96
N THR A 36 3.45 -4.77 7.06
CA THR A 36 4.88 -5.07 7.02
C THR A 36 5.51 -4.72 5.67
N PHE A 37 4.80 -4.95 4.56
CA PHE A 37 5.27 -4.60 3.22
C PHE A 37 5.45 -3.08 3.05
N ALA A 38 4.50 -2.28 3.56
CA ALA A 38 4.66 -0.82 3.58
C ALA A 38 5.86 -0.38 4.42
N HIS A 39 6.06 -1.01 5.59
CA HIS A 39 7.22 -0.76 6.45
C HIS A 39 8.55 -1.16 5.81
N PHE A 40 8.59 -2.30 5.13
CA PHE A 40 9.75 -2.76 4.38
C PHE A 40 10.16 -1.74 3.31
N ILE A 41 9.22 -1.24 2.51
CA ILE A 41 9.49 -0.21 1.49
C ILE A 41 10.00 1.08 2.12
N TYR A 42 9.43 1.49 3.25
CA TYR A 42 9.92 2.65 3.99
C TYR A 42 11.37 2.49 4.42
N LEU A 43 11.76 1.34 4.96
CA LEU A 43 13.15 1.10 5.34
C LEU A 43 14.08 0.99 4.12
N GLU A 44 13.68 0.25 3.09
CA GLU A 44 14.54 0.00 1.93
C GLU A 44 14.72 1.23 1.04
N SER A 45 13.74 2.12 1.00
CA SER A 45 13.88 3.43 0.37
C SER A 45 14.72 4.42 1.18
N ASN A 46 15.44 3.98 2.22
CA ASN A 46 16.11 4.85 3.19
C ASN A 46 15.18 5.91 3.76
N LYS A 47 13.92 5.55 4.03
CA LYS A 47 12.88 6.43 4.59
C LYS A 47 12.38 7.52 3.64
N HIS A 48 12.61 7.39 2.33
CA HIS A 48 12.19 8.41 1.36
C HIS A 48 10.79 8.16 0.80
N VAL A 49 10.31 6.91 0.83
CA VAL A 49 9.04 6.52 0.22
C VAL A 49 8.25 5.65 1.19
N VAL A 50 6.96 5.89 1.32
CA VAL A 50 6.04 4.94 1.97
C VAL A 50 4.88 4.64 1.03
N MET A 51 4.47 3.37 0.99
CA MET A 51 3.25 2.96 0.29
C MET A 51 2.02 3.30 1.15
N ALA A 52 1.00 3.85 0.51
CA ALA A 52 -0.27 4.21 1.12
C ALA A 52 -1.43 3.68 0.26
N ASP A 53 -2.63 3.71 0.84
CA ASP A 53 -3.85 3.27 0.17
C ASP A 53 -3.75 1.85 -0.44
N LEU A 54 -3.06 0.94 0.26
CA LEU A 54 -2.86 -0.42 -0.23
C LEU A 54 -4.21 -1.13 -0.32
N GLN A 55 -4.54 -1.58 -1.51
CA GLN A 55 -5.75 -2.36 -1.81
C GLN A 55 -5.45 -3.41 -2.87
N GLY A 56 -6.21 -4.49 -2.86
CA GLY A 56 -5.99 -5.58 -3.79
C GLY A 56 -7.19 -6.47 -3.99
N ILE A 57 -7.07 -7.34 -4.99
CA ILE A 57 -8.12 -8.26 -5.42
C ILE A 57 -7.56 -9.69 -5.33
N PRO A 58 -8.24 -10.61 -4.62
CA PRO A 58 -7.93 -12.03 -4.70
C PRO A 58 -8.09 -12.55 -6.13
N SER A 59 -7.03 -13.15 -6.66
CA SER A 59 -7.00 -13.63 -8.04
C SER A 59 -6.03 -14.79 -8.20
N LEU A 60 -6.23 -15.58 -9.26
CA LEU A 60 -5.22 -16.50 -9.77
C LEU A 60 -4.05 -15.69 -10.33
N LEU A 61 -2.85 -15.93 -9.82
CA LEU A 61 -1.62 -15.31 -10.28
C LEU A 61 -1.12 -15.97 -11.57
N GLY A 62 -0.20 -15.30 -12.27
CA GLY A 62 0.35 -15.81 -13.54
C GLY A 62 1.13 -17.12 -13.44
N ASN A 63 1.50 -17.53 -12.22
CA ASN A 63 2.13 -18.82 -11.93
C ASN A 63 1.12 -19.94 -11.61
N GLY A 64 -0.18 -19.63 -11.59
CA GLY A 64 -1.25 -20.59 -11.28
C GLY A 64 -1.58 -20.72 -9.79
N ASP A 65 -0.97 -19.95 -8.91
CA ASP A 65 -1.29 -19.93 -7.48
C ASP A 65 -2.37 -18.89 -7.16
N ASP A 66 -3.13 -19.12 -6.08
CA ASP A 66 -3.99 -18.09 -5.50
C ASP A 66 -3.14 -16.98 -4.85
N GLY A 67 -3.49 -15.73 -5.10
CA GLY A 67 -2.80 -14.58 -4.51
C GLY A 67 -3.61 -13.30 -4.54
N ILE A 68 -2.94 -12.19 -4.23
CA ILE A 68 -3.52 -10.85 -4.22
C ILE A 68 -2.82 -10.01 -5.30
N ILE A 69 -3.59 -9.44 -6.22
CA ILE A 69 -3.13 -8.42 -7.15
C ILE A 69 -3.38 -7.06 -6.50
N LEU A 70 -2.31 -6.33 -6.19
CA LEU A 70 -2.41 -4.94 -5.74
C LEU A 70 -2.65 -4.02 -6.94
N PHE A 71 -3.51 -3.02 -6.78
CA PHE A 71 -3.83 -2.06 -7.82
C PHE A 71 -4.04 -0.67 -7.21
N ASP A 72 -3.88 0.37 -8.04
CA ASP A 72 -3.98 1.77 -7.64
C ASP A 72 -3.22 2.14 -6.35
N PRO A 73 -1.95 1.74 -6.19
CA PRO A 73 -1.20 2.10 -4.99
C PRO A 73 -0.90 3.60 -4.96
N MET A 74 -0.95 4.19 -3.78
CA MET A 74 -0.46 5.54 -3.54
C MET A 74 0.90 5.51 -2.85
N THR A 75 1.64 6.60 -2.96
CA THR A 75 2.90 6.78 -2.22
C THR A 75 2.95 8.15 -1.58
N HIS A 76 3.72 8.25 -0.50
CA HIS A 76 4.22 9.53 -0.04
C HIS A 76 5.73 9.58 -0.19
N THR A 77 6.26 10.61 -0.85
CA THR A 77 7.71 10.77 -1.05
C THR A 77 8.23 12.03 -0.38
N VAL A 78 9.51 12.04 0.00
CA VAL A 78 10.13 13.25 0.55
C VAL A 78 10.00 14.44 -0.43
N GLU A 79 10.08 14.16 -1.74
CA GLU A 79 10.00 15.14 -2.83
C GLU A 79 8.57 15.58 -3.16
N SER A 80 7.54 14.88 -2.66
CA SER A 80 6.12 15.17 -2.92
C SER A 80 5.77 15.21 -4.41
N ASN A 81 6.32 14.27 -5.18
CA ASN A 81 6.28 14.27 -6.65
C ASN A 81 5.83 12.95 -7.28
N SER A 82 5.31 12.00 -6.50
CA SER A 82 4.91 10.69 -7.04
C SER A 82 3.48 10.65 -7.59
N GLY A 83 2.65 11.66 -7.32
CA GLY A 83 1.29 11.74 -7.85
C GLY A 83 0.39 12.72 -7.11
N VAL A 84 -0.87 12.77 -7.51
CA VAL A 84 -1.88 13.73 -7.00
C VAL A 84 -2.19 13.53 -5.51
N SER A 85 -2.04 12.30 -5.00
CA SER A 85 -2.31 11.93 -3.61
C SER A 85 -1.05 11.81 -2.75
N ASP A 86 0.08 12.33 -3.24
CA ASP A 86 1.32 12.39 -2.49
C ASP A 86 1.29 13.55 -1.49
N HIS A 87 1.09 13.22 -0.21
CA HIS A 87 1.09 14.19 0.89
C HIS A 87 2.50 14.44 1.46
N GLY A 88 3.53 13.93 0.80
CA GLY A 88 4.91 14.16 1.13
C GLY A 88 5.31 13.77 2.54
N ASN A 89 6.13 14.61 3.17
CA ASN A 89 6.55 14.44 4.56
C ASN A 89 5.38 14.38 5.55
N ALA A 90 4.23 15.02 5.27
CA ALA A 90 3.07 14.92 6.14
C ALA A 90 2.49 13.49 6.13
N GLY A 91 2.45 12.86 4.96
CA GLY A 91 2.05 11.46 4.81
C GLY A 91 3.04 10.48 5.43
N ILE A 92 4.36 10.71 5.27
CA ILE A 92 5.42 9.92 5.90
C ILE A 92 5.36 10.03 7.45
N ASN A 93 5.18 11.25 7.96
CA ASN A 93 5.04 11.48 9.40
C ASN A 93 3.78 10.80 9.94
N LYS A 94 2.68 10.80 9.18
CA LYS A 94 1.47 10.07 9.57
C LYS A 94 1.71 8.56 9.62
N PHE A 95 2.42 8.01 8.63
CA PHE A 95 2.81 6.60 8.65
C PHE A 95 3.63 6.24 9.89
N THR A 96 4.68 7.00 10.18
CA THR A 96 5.55 6.72 11.35
C THR A 96 4.84 6.87 12.69
N ALA A 97 3.80 7.71 12.78
CA ALA A 97 2.96 7.84 13.96
C ALA A 97 1.94 6.69 14.11
N ASP A 98 1.42 6.19 12.99
CA ASP A 98 0.40 5.15 12.95
C ASP A 98 0.96 3.73 13.03
N HIS A 99 2.13 3.52 12.43
CA HIS A 99 2.73 2.20 12.26
C HIS A 99 3.27 1.68 13.58
N HIS A 100 2.97 0.41 13.86
CA HIS A 100 3.50 -0.30 15.02
C HIS A 100 4.14 -1.60 14.54
N CYS A 101 5.45 -1.75 14.71
CA CYS A 101 6.12 -3.00 14.37
C CYS A 101 5.50 -4.18 15.13
N ARG A 102 5.19 -5.25 14.40
CA ARG A 102 4.67 -6.53 14.94
C ARG A 102 5.61 -7.67 14.56
N THR A 103 5.21 -8.91 14.83
CA THR A 103 6.01 -10.13 14.63
C THR A 103 6.60 -10.32 13.23
N LEU A 104 6.02 -9.71 12.19
CA LEU A 104 6.52 -9.82 10.81
C LEU A 104 7.48 -8.69 10.39
N CYS A 105 7.47 -7.55 11.11
CA CYS A 105 8.34 -6.40 10.86
C CYS A 105 9.75 -6.65 11.38
#